data_AF-A0A2U8P135-F1
#
_entry.id   AF-A0A2U8P135-F1
#
_cell.length_a   1.000
_cell.length_b   1.000
_cell.length_c   1.000
_cell.angle_alpha   90.00
_cell.angle_beta   90.00
_cell.angle_gamma   90.00
#
_symmetry.space_group_name_H-M   'P 1'
#
loop_
_entity.id
_entity.type
_entity.pdbx_description
1 polymer ?
#
loop_
_entity_poly.entity_id
_entity_poly.type
_entity_poly.pdbx_seq_one_letter_code
_entity_poly.pdbx_strand_id
1 'polypeptide(L)'
;MARRFTDAIGLLNDLLNRFEAGAASPIAHPDYPAFPSVVAADAFLKQIREAESAGAVSLGWGRGPMSDQVAHVRLASAEILYRYLRRTPASRIAEDAAVRLVAGAAMHDSLKNSASQVAEVWGRGKTWHGVASSDVETLRDAFVLAQAILANKHLGVDYKTFSRRTVGHSKTLERIEGAVVRLLSGILEFPPGARPREALRAIGLERFAPPLLIAGKIDLDGADLSGISPLYLGITPKEADRVRFREPPAYVLTIENFASFNRHIAEADPGRLGTTMYVGGYPSLATQQALRTIAGLVSEQTPIFHWSDIDPDGTWIFHTIERAVDRPIRAHLMSVEVAERLGQVPFKKSAPARCPPDSGIAALAAYLAKDGAKTLEQEELDPVLPEFH
;
A
#
# COMPACT_ATOMS: atom_id res chain seq x y z
N MET A 1 -26.20 -9.73 -21.56
CA MET A 1 -26.83 -9.27 -22.82
C MET A 1 -25.78 -9.26 -23.93
N ALA A 2 -26.12 -9.73 -25.13
CA ALA A 2 -25.26 -9.57 -26.29
C ALA A 2 -25.15 -8.07 -26.65
N ARG A 3 -23.94 -7.56 -26.86
CA ARG A 3 -23.73 -6.16 -27.31
C ARG A 3 -24.22 -6.05 -28.75
N ARG A 4 -25.13 -5.11 -28.99
CA ARG A 4 -25.70 -4.84 -30.31
C ARG A 4 -25.30 -3.44 -30.79
N PHE A 5 -25.16 -3.27 -32.09
CA PHE A 5 -24.61 -2.05 -32.69
C PHE A 5 -25.41 -1.59 -33.91
N THR A 6 -25.58 -0.28 -34.04
CA THR A 6 -26.09 0.39 -35.24
C THR A 6 -24.99 1.13 -36.02
N ASP A 7 -23.77 1.16 -35.49
CA ASP A 7 -22.59 1.76 -36.10
C ASP A 7 -21.53 0.69 -36.41
N ALA A 8 -21.08 0.63 -37.67
CA ALA A 8 -20.16 -0.40 -38.13
C ALA A 8 -18.75 -0.17 -37.56
N ILE A 9 -18.29 1.08 -37.49
CA ILE A 9 -16.97 1.41 -36.92
C ILE A 9 -16.94 1.06 -35.43
N GLY A 10 -17.98 1.38 -34.69
CA GLY A 10 -18.15 1.03 -33.28
C GLY A 10 -18.16 -0.48 -33.05
N LEU A 11 -18.88 -1.23 -33.89
CA LEU A 11 -18.87 -2.70 -33.86
C LEU A 11 -17.45 -3.25 -34.08
N LEU A 12 -16.78 -2.81 -35.14
CA LEU A 12 -15.44 -3.29 -35.51
C LEU A 12 -14.40 -2.94 -34.43
N ASN A 13 -14.50 -1.77 -33.80
CA ASN A 13 -13.67 -1.40 -32.67
C ASN A 13 -13.96 -2.24 -31.42
N ASP A 14 -15.22 -2.62 -31.15
CA ASP A 14 -15.57 -3.53 -30.03
C ASP A 14 -14.91 -4.91 -30.21
N LEU A 15 -14.88 -5.43 -31.44
CA LEU A 15 -14.18 -6.68 -31.74
C LEU A 15 -12.70 -6.58 -31.36
N LEU A 16 -12.00 -5.52 -31.78
CA LEU A 16 -10.59 -5.31 -31.40
C LEU A 16 -10.40 -5.11 -29.89
N ASN A 17 -11.25 -4.32 -29.23
CA ASN A 17 -11.17 -4.09 -27.78
C ASN A 17 -11.29 -5.41 -27.00
N ARG A 18 -12.19 -6.30 -27.44
CA ARG A 18 -12.39 -7.61 -26.81
C ARG A 18 -11.26 -8.58 -27.13
N PHE A 19 -10.73 -8.52 -28.35
CA PHE A 19 -9.54 -9.28 -28.72
C PHE A 19 -8.35 -8.90 -27.85
N GLU A 20 -8.09 -7.60 -27.69
CA GLU A 20 -7.05 -7.06 -26.79
C GLU A 20 -7.29 -7.47 -25.33
N ALA A 21 -8.54 -7.50 -24.87
CA ALA A 21 -8.90 -7.98 -23.55
C ALA A 21 -8.72 -9.51 -23.34
N GLY A 22 -8.37 -10.26 -24.39
CA GLY A 22 -8.04 -11.69 -24.36
C GLY A 22 -9.04 -12.62 -25.03
N ALA A 23 -10.06 -12.12 -25.72
CA ALA A 23 -10.99 -12.97 -26.46
C ALA A 23 -10.36 -13.44 -27.78
N ALA A 24 -10.21 -14.76 -27.97
CA ALA A 24 -9.55 -15.30 -29.16
C ALA A 24 -10.29 -14.98 -30.49
N SER A 25 -11.62 -15.03 -30.49
CA SER A 25 -12.45 -14.79 -31.67
C SER A 25 -13.76 -14.09 -31.28
N PRO A 26 -13.73 -12.80 -30.93
CA PRO A 26 -14.92 -12.07 -30.48
C PRO A 26 -15.98 -11.99 -31.58
N ILE A 27 -17.24 -11.92 -31.14
CA ILE A 27 -18.43 -11.85 -31.98
C ILE A 27 -19.29 -10.67 -31.53
N ALA A 28 -19.78 -9.89 -32.48
CA ALA A 28 -20.70 -8.78 -32.25
C ALA A 28 -21.95 -8.89 -33.15
N HIS A 29 -23.02 -8.20 -32.78
CA HIS A 29 -24.33 -8.34 -33.43
C HIS A 29 -24.84 -6.98 -33.93
N PRO A 30 -25.36 -6.88 -35.16
CA PRO A 30 -26.12 -5.71 -35.60
C PRO A 30 -27.43 -5.57 -34.80
N ASP A 31 -27.88 -4.33 -34.55
CA ASP A 31 -29.17 -4.05 -33.90
C ASP A 31 -30.22 -3.58 -34.93
N TYR A 32 -30.70 -4.51 -35.76
CA TYR A 32 -31.66 -4.19 -36.83
C TYR A 32 -32.86 -3.34 -36.41
N PRO A 33 -33.52 -3.60 -35.26
CA PRO A 33 -34.65 -2.79 -34.80
C PRO A 33 -34.29 -1.35 -34.40
N ALA A 34 -33.02 -1.07 -34.11
CA ALA A 34 -32.55 0.22 -33.62
C ALA A 34 -32.01 1.13 -34.74
N PHE A 35 -31.94 0.66 -36.00
CA PHE A 35 -31.53 1.53 -37.09
C PHE A 35 -32.60 2.61 -37.36
N PRO A 36 -32.18 3.87 -37.57
CA PRO A 36 -33.11 4.97 -37.80
C PRO A 36 -33.77 4.93 -39.18
N SER A 37 -33.21 4.17 -40.13
CA SER A 37 -33.75 3.98 -41.47
C SER A 37 -33.13 2.77 -42.18
N VAL A 38 -33.77 2.31 -43.25
CA VAL A 38 -33.22 1.26 -44.15
C VAL A 38 -31.90 1.71 -44.76
N VAL A 39 -31.78 2.99 -45.15
CA VAL A 39 -30.54 3.56 -45.71
C VAL A 39 -29.38 3.48 -44.70
N ALA A 40 -29.66 3.71 -43.41
CA ALA A 40 -28.64 3.59 -42.36
C ALA A 40 -28.20 2.12 -42.17
N ALA A 41 -29.14 1.17 -42.24
CA ALA A 41 -28.83 -0.25 -42.18
C ALA A 41 -28.01 -0.72 -43.41
N ASP A 42 -28.33 -0.24 -44.61
CA ASP A 42 -27.58 -0.52 -45.83
C ASP A 42 -26.17 0.05 -45.79
N ALA A 43 -26.01 1.28 -45.30
CA ALA A 43 -24.70 1.91 -45.13
C ALA A 43 -23.82 1.13 -44.13
N PHE A 44 -24.40 0.71 -43.01
CA PHE A 44 -23.75 -0.18 -42.04
C PHE A 44 -23.32 -1.49 -42.70
N LEU A 45 -24.23 -2.16 -43.41
CA LEU A 45 -23.95 -3.43 -44.07
C LEU A 45 -22.88 -3.31 -45.15
N LYS A 46 -22.89 -2.21 -45.91
CA LYS A 46 -21.86 -1.91 -46.90
C LYS A 46 -20.48 -1.87 -46.25
N GLN A 47 -20.31 -1.13 -45.16
CA GLN A 47 -19.03 -1.03 -44.45
C GLN A 47 -18.59 -2.37 -43.83
N ILE A 48 -19.53 -3.16 -43.30
CA ILE A 48 -19.23 -4.48 -42.75
C ILE A 48 -18.81 -5.46 -43.86
N ARG A 49 -19.44 -5.41 -45.04
CA ARG A 49 -19.05 -6.21 -46.21
C ARG A 49 -17.69 -5.78 -46.77
N GLU A 50 -17.37 -4.49 -46.76
CA GLU A 50 -16.03 -3.99 -47.13
C GLU A 50 -14.97 -4.60 -46.19
N ALA A 51 -15.22 -4.60 -44.87
CA ALA A 51 -14.32 -5.23 -43.91
C ALA A 51 -14.23 -6.76 -44.08
N GLU A 52 -15.33 -7.44 -44.42
CA GLU A 52 -15.31 -8.88 -44.75
C GLU A 52 -14.50 -9.15 -46.02
N SER A 53 -14.67 -8.35 -47.08
CA SER A 53 -13.95 -8.50 -48.34
C SER A 53 -12.43 -8.32 -48.18
N ALA A 54 -12.01 -7.49 -47.22
CA ALA A 54 -10.61 -7.32 -46.85
C ALA A 54 -10.06 -8.53 -46.05
N GLY A 55 -10.91 -9.45 -45.59
CA GLY A 55 -10.55 -10.59 -44.74
C GLY A 55 -10.46 -10.25 -43.24
N ALA A 56 -10.94 -9.07 -42.82
CA ALA A 56 -10.83 -8.62 -41.43
C ALA A 56 -11.83 -9.35 -40.51
N VAL A 57 -13.04 -9.60 -41.03
CA VAL A 57 -14.15 -10.22 -40.32
C VAL A 57 -14.84 -11.27 -41.19
N SER A 58 -15.64 -12.13 -40.57
CA SER A 58 -16.53 -13.08 -41.26
C SER A 58 -17.97 -12.87 -40.82
N LEU A 59 -18.93 -12.95 -41.74
CA LEU A 59 -20.35 -12.76 -41.45
C LEU A 59 -21.09 -14.10 -41.26
N GLY A 60 -21.86 -14.17 -40.18
CA GLY A 60 -22.86 -15.22 -39.99
C GLY A 60 -24.24 -14.69 -40.31
N TRP A 61 -24.96 -15.36 -41.20
CA TRP A 61 -26.29 -14.96 -41.67
C TRP A 61 -27.40 -15.53 -40.79
N GLY A 62 -28.54 -14.83 -40.75
CA GLY A 62 -29.75 -15.29 -40.09
C GLY A 62 -30.37 -16.52 -40.76
N ARG A 63 -31.43 -17.05 -40.17
CA ARG A 63 -32.16 -18.22 -40.67
C ARG A 63 -33.61 -17.85 -40.96
N GLY A 64 -34.23 -18.55 -41.92
CA GLY A 64 -35.66 -18.38 -42.24
C GLY A 64 -35.97 -16.96 -42.74
N PRO A 65 -36.98 -16.26 -42.16
CA PRO A 65 -37.39 -14.91 -42.59
C PRO A 65 -36.33 -13.82 -42.46
N MET A 66 -35.23 -14.07 -41.73
CA MET A 66 -34.11 -13.13 -41.55
C MET A 66 -32.83 -13.62 -42.25
N SER A 67 -32.96 -14.48 -43.27
CA SER A 67 -31.82 -15.06 -44.00
C SER A 67 -31.02 -14.04 -44.81
N ASP A 68 -31.63 -12.90 -45.11
CA ASP A 68 -31.04 -11.73 -45.77
C ASP A 68 -30.32 -10.78 -44.79
N GLN A 69 -30.37 -11.06 -43.48
CA GLN A 69 -29.75 -10.24 -42.44
C GLN A 69 -28.51 -10.91 -41.84
N VAL A 70 -27.51 -10.09 -41.49
CA VAL A 70 -26.30 -10.52 -40.79
C VAL A 70 -26.63 -10.74 -39.32
N ALA A 71 -26.69 -12.00 -38.89
CA ALA A 71 -26.94 -12.36 -37.50
C ALA A 71 -25.77 -12.00 -36.58
N HIS A 72 -24.54 -12.15 -37.06
CA HIS A 72 -23.35 -11.77 -36.30
C HIS A 72 -22.13 -11.50 -37.19
N VAL A 73 -21.22 -10.69 -36.67
CA VAL A 73 -19.91 -10.39 -37.25
C VAL A 73 -18.86 -10.96 -36.30
N ARG A 74 -17.95 -11.77 -36.84
CA ARG A 74 -16.85 -12.40 -36.07
C ARG A 74 -15.51 -11.87 -36.54
N LEU A 75 -14.60 -11.61 -35.61
CA LEU A 75 -13.22 -11.27 -35.95
C LEU A 75 -12.54 -12.46 -36.64
N ALA A 76 -12.05 -12.25 -37.86
CA ALA A 76 -11.30 -13.26 -38.61
C ALA A 76 -9.78 -13.00 -38.55
N SER A 77 -9.36 -11.74 -38.70
CA SER A 77 -7.96 -11.34 -38.58
C SER A 77 -7.83 -9.98 -37.89
N ALA A 78 -7.25 -9.97 -36.69
CA ALA A 78 -6.96 -8.74 -35.96
C ALA A 78 -5.99 -7.84 -36.73
N GLU A 79 -4.94 -8.39 -37.34
CA GLU A 79 -3.93 -7.63 -38.08
C GLU A 79 -4.53 -6.86 -39.27
N ILE A 80 -5.41 -7.51 -40.03
CA ILE A 80 -6.11 -6.88 -41.15
C ILE A 80 -7.07 -5.81 -40.62
N LEU A 81 -7.80 -6.12 -39.55
CA LEU A 81 -8.75 -5.17 -38.98
C LEU A 81 -8.08 -3.91 -38.40
N TYR A 82 -6.91 -4.04 -37.77
CA TYR A 82 -6.10 -2.91 -37.33
C TYR A 82 -5.71 -2.01 -38.51
N ARG A 83 -5.25 -2.59 -39.63
CA ARG A 83 -4.92 -1.83 -40.85
C ARG A 83 -6.14 -1.16 -41.47
N TYR A 84 -7.26 -1.88 -41.55
CA TYR A 84 -8.53 -1.37 -42.07
C TYR A 84 -9.01 -0.14 -41.29
N LEU A 85 -8.99 -0.21 -39.96
CA LEU A 85 -9.39 0.88 -39.07
C LEU A 85 -8.29 1.94 -38.86
N ARG A 86 -7.09 1.74 -39.43
CA ARG A 86 -5.88 2.55 -39.18
C ARG A 86 -5.59 2.74 -37.69
N ARG A 87 -5.80 1.68 -36.91
CA ARG A 87 -5.64 1.66 -35.45
C ARG A 87 -4.34 0.96 -35.07
N THR A 88 -3.56 1.59 -34.21
CA THR A 88 -2.39 0.95 -33.58
C THR A 88 -2.86 -0.03 -32.50
N PRO A 89 -2.32 -1.27 -32.45
CA PRO A 89 -2.65 -2.23 -31.40
C PRO A 89 -2.33 -1.69 -30.00
N ALA A 90 -3.20 -1.98 -29.02
CA ALA A 90 -2.97 -1.55 -27.64
C ALA A 90 -1.65 -2.08 -27.05
N SER A 91 -1.23 -3.30 -27.42
CA SER A 91 0.06 -3.87 -27.00
C SER A 91 1.25 -3.02 -27.45
N ARG A 92 1.25 -2.56 -28.71
CA ARG A 92 2.32 -1.71 -29.25
C ARG A 92 2.35 -0.34 -28.57
N ILE A 93 1.17 0.27 -28.35
CA ILE A 93 1.07 1.52 -27.58
C ILE A 93 1.63 1.33 -26.17
N ALA A 94 1.32 0.20 -25.54
CA ALA A 94 1.77 -0.13 -24.19
C ALA A 94 3.27 -0.37 -24.10
N GLU A 95 3.87 -1.05 -25.07
CA GLU A 95 5.32 -1.26 -25.19
C GLU A 95 6.05 0.09 -25.34
N ASP A 96 5.60 0.94 -26.27
CA ASP A 96 6.17 2.27 -26.48
C ASP A 96 6.02 3.16 -25.24
N ALA A 97 4.91 3.03 -24.50
CA ALA A 97 4.71 3.71 -23.23
C ALA A 97 5.64 3.18 -22.13
N ALA A 98 5.83 1.87 -22.02
CA ALA A 98 6.69 1.25 -21.01
C ALA A 98 8.17 1.61 -21.20
N VAL A 99 8.66 1.68 -22.44
CA VAL A 99 10.00 2.19 -22.74
C VAL A 99 10.16 3.62 -22.22
N ARG A 100 9.14 4.47 -22.44
CA ARG A 100 9.12 5.85 -21.94
C ARG A 100 9.03 5.94 -20.42
N LEU A 101 8.47 4.97 -19.70
CA LEU A 101 8.47 5.00 -18.22
C LEU A 101 9.90 4.98 -17.65
N VAL A 102 10.78 4.18 -18.26
CA VAL A 102 12.14 3.93 -17.74
C VAL A 102 13.23 4.72 -18.45
N ALA A 103 12.88 5.48 -19.50
CA ALA A 103 13.84 6.24 -20.30
C ALA A 103 14.57 7.33 -19.47
N GLY A 104 15.89 7.42 -19.67
CA GLY A 104 16.71 8.55 -19.19
C GLY A 104 17.05 8.56 -17.69
N ALA A 105 16.63 7.55 -16.92
CA ALA A 105 16.93 7.48 -15.48
C ALA A 105 17.72 6.21 -15.15
N ALA A 106 18.73 6.35 -14.28
CA ALA A 106 19.32 5.20 -13.60
C ALA A 106 18.26 4.64 -12.64
N MET A 107 17.53 3.62 -13.11
CA MET A 107 16.49 2.95 -12.32
C MET A 107 16.98 1.60 -11.78
N HIS A 108 16.48 1.25 -10.61
CA HIS A 108 16.59 -0.06 -9.99
C HIS A 108 15.97 -1.13 -10.91
N ASP A 109 16.60 -2.29 -11.03
CA ASP A 109 16.20 -3.30 -12.02
C ASP A 109 14.79 -3.86 -11.76
N SER A 110 14.37 -4.01 -10.49
CA SER A 110 13.00 -4.37 -10.15
C SER A 110 11.95 -3.35 -10.65
N LEU A 111 12.29 -2.05 -10.68
CA LEU A 111 11.40 -1.04 -11.26
C LEU A 111 11.36 -1.18 -12.78
N LYS A 112 12.50 -1.43 -13.44
CA LYS A 112 12.52 -1.70 -14.89
C LYS A 112 11.65 -2.92 -15.25
N ASN A 113 11.76 -3.99 -14.49
CA ASN A 113 10.94 -5.20 -14.67
C ASN A 113 9.45 -4.91 -14.45
N SER A 114 9.11 -3.98 -13.54
CA SER A 114 7.72 -3.55 -13.34
C SER A 114 7.13 -2.84 -14.56
N ALA A 115 7.94 -2.16 -15.38
CA ALA A 115 7.46 -1.52 -16.62
C ALA A 115 6.90 -2.55 -17.61
N SER A 116 7.50 -3.74 -17.70
CA SER A 116 6.99 -4.84 -18.53
C SER A 116 5.62 -5.33 -18.02
N GLN A 117 5.46 -5.47 -16.70
CA GLN A 117 4.16 -5.86 -16.11
C GLN A 117 3.07 -4.81 -16.36
N VAL A 118 3.43 -3.52 -16.32
CA VAL A 118 2.53 -2.42 -16.70
C VAL A 118 2.15 -2.55 -18.18
N ALA A 119 3.11 -2.80 -19.06
CA ALA A 119 2.88 -2.99 -20.50
C ALA A 119 1.88 -4.11 -20.79
N GLU A 120 1.98 -5.24 -20.08
CA GLU A 120 1.02 -6.34 -20.22
C GLU A 120 -0.41 -5.95 -19.82
N VAL A 121 -0.57 -5.17 -18.75
CA VAL A 121 -1.89 -4.70 -18.30
C VAL A 121 -2.48 -3.71 -19.30
N TRP A 122 -1.69 -2.73 -19.73
CA TRP A 122 -2.08 -1.74 -20.72
C TRP A 122 -2.35 -2.35 -22.10
N GLY A 123 -1.57 -3.34 -22.51
CA GLY A 123 -1.74 -4.06 -23.77
C GLY A 123 -3.07 -4.80 -23.87
N ARG A 124 -3.70 -5.10 -22.71
CA ARG A 124 -5.05 -5.66 -22.61
C ARG A 124 -6.16 -4.61 -22.54
N GLY A 125 -5.84 -3.34 -22.81
CA GLY A 125 -6.77 -2.22 -22.72
C GLY A 125 -7.24 -1.90 -21.30
N LYS A 126 -6.52 -2.37 -20.27
CA LYS A 126 -6.83 -2.12 -18.85
C LYS A 126 -5.98 -0.99 -18.29
N THR A 127 -6.39 -0.41 -17.17
CA THR A 127 -5.57 0.53 -16.41
C THR A 127 -4.73 -0.20 -15.37
N TRP A 128 -3.55 0.33 -15.08
CA TRP A 128 -2.67 -0.16 -14.02
C TRP A 128 -2.78 0.79 -12.83
N HIS A 129 -3.33 0.30 -11.70
CA HIS A 129 -3.60 1.12 -10.51
C HIS A 129 -4.37 2.42 -10.82
N GLY A 130 -5.33 2.36 -11.75
CA GLY A 130 -6.14 3.51 -12.17
C GLY A 130 -5.50 4.40 -13.24
N VAL A 131 -4.26 4.13 -13.66
CA VAL A 131 -3.56 4.91 -14.70
C VAL A 131 -3.60 4.18 -16.05
N ALA A 132 -4.03 4.90 -17.10
CA ALA A 132 -4.10 4.38 -18.47
C ALA A 132 -2.80 4.64 -19.25
N SER A 133 -2.57 3.89 -20.34
CA SER A 133 -1.40 4.09 -21.22
C SER A 133 -1.38 5.43 -21.95
N SER A 134 -2.50 6.17 -21.96
CA SER A 134 -2.56 7.55 -22.46
C SER A 134 -2.00 8.57 -21.47
N ASP A 135 -1.84 8.21 -20.20
CA ASP A 135 -1.35 9.06 -19.11
C ASP A 135 0.02 8.56 -18.59
N VAL A 136 0.94 8.38 -19.55
CA VAL A 136 2.28 7.84 -19.29
C VAL A 136 3.06 8.71 -18.32
N GLU A 137 2.92 10.04 -18.41
CA GLU A 137 3.66 10.99 -17.57
C GLU A 137 3.30 10.86 -16.09
N THR A 138 2.01 10.66 -15.76
CA THR A 138 1.59 10.42 -14.37
C THR A 138 2.21 9.15 -13.80
N LEU A 139 2.30 8.07 -14.59
CA LEU A 139 2.97 6.85 -14.12
C LEU A 139 4.50 7.00 -14.11
N ARG A 140 5.07 7.76 -15.03
CA ARG A 140 6.50 8.10 -15.03
C ARG A 140 6.89 8.83 -13.74
N ASP A 141 6.07 9.78 -13.28
CA ASP A 141 6.24 10.43 -11.98
C ASP A 141 6.27 9.41 -10.82
N ALA A 142 5.40 8.39 -10.86
CA ALA A 142 5.40 7.33 -9.85
C ALA A 142 6.72 6.53 -9.85
N PHE A 143 7.26 6.21 -11.03
CA PHE A 143 8.55 5.54 -11.16
C PHE A 143 9.70 6.40 -10.63
N VAL A 144 9.71 7.69 -10.95
CA VAL A 144 10.74 8.64 -10.47
C VAL A 144 10.66 8.79 -8.95
N LEU A 145 9.45 8.88 -8.37
CA LEU A 145 9.26 8.93 -6.92
C LEU A 145 9.69 7.64 -6.23
N ALA A 146 9.31 6.47 -6.76
CA ALA A 146 9.75 5.18 -6.23
C ALA A 146 11.28 5.05 -6.28
N GLN A 147 11.91 5.44 -7.39
CA GLN A 147 13.36 5.45 -7.51
C GLN A 147 14.03 6.40 -6.51
N ALA A 148 13.46 7.59 -6.29
CA ALA A 148 13.97 8.54 -5.31
C ALA A 148 13.87 8.02 -3.87
N ILE A 149 12.81 7.27 -3.55
CA ILE A 149 12.64 6.57 -2.26
C ILE A 149 13.71 5.49 -2.09
N LEU A 150 13.95 4.66 -3.10
CA LEU A 150 15.01 3.64 -3.05
C LEU A 150 16.41 4.25 -2.90
N ALA A 151 16.60 5.48 -3.39
CA ALA A 151 17.82 6.27 -3.22
C ALA A 151 17.83 7.07 -1.90
N ASN A 152 16.90 6.82 -0.98
CA ASN A 152 16.78 7.48 0.34
C ASN A 152 16.63 9.01 0.29
N LYS A 153 16.18 9.58 -0.84
CA LYS A 153 16.02 11.04 -1.00
C LYS A 153 14.84 11.62 -0.22
N HIS A 154 13.96 10.78 0.30
CA HIS A 154 12.84 11.15 1.16
C HIS A 154 13.22 11.38 2.61
N LEU A 155 14.40 10.94 3.04
CA LEU A 155 14.83 11.08 4.43
C LEU A 155 15.02 12.55 4.81
N GLY A 156 14.43 12.95 5.94
CA GLY A 156 14.60 14.30 6.50
C GLY A 156 13.86 15.42 5.76
N VAL A 157 13.03 15.10 4.76
CA VAL A 157 12.19 16.06 4.04
C VAL A 157 10.72 15.74 4.23
N ASP A 158 9.88 16.77 4.36
CA ASP A 158 8.44 16.54 4.46
C ASP A 158 7.86 16.05 3.14
N TYR A 159 6.75 15.34 3.26
CA TYR A 159 5.98 14.77 2.16
C TYR A 159 5.82 15.70 0.93
N LYS A 160 5.45 16.97 1.13
CA LYS A 160 5.20 17.90 0.01
C LYS A 160 6.49 18.41 -0.62
N THR A 161 7.51 18.66 0.21
CA THR A 161 8.85 19.03 -0.26
C THR A 161 9.48 17.92 -1.06
N PHE A 162 9.35 16.66 -0.61
CA PHE A 162 9.82 15.49 -1.35
C PHE A 162 9.17 15.38 -2.73
N SER A 163 7.84 15.47 -2.81
CA SER A 163 7.10 15.45 -4.08
C SER A 163 7.56 16.57 -5.01
N ARG A 164 7.64 17.82 -4.51
CA ARG A 164 8.07 18.98 -5.31
C ARG A 164 9.52 18.85 -5.80
N ARG A 165 10.46 18.40 -4.97
CA ARG A 165 11.87 18.26 -5.35
C ARG A 165 12.11 17.16 -6.38
N THR A 166 11.26 16.13 -6.36
CA THR A 166 11.45 14.94 -7.19
C THR A 166 10.75 15.06 -8.54
N VAL A 167 9.53 15.58 -8.58
CA VAL A 167 8.69 15.66 -9.80
C VAL A 167 8.11 17.07 -10.04
N GLY A 168 8.66 18.10 -9.40
CA GLY A 168 8.28 19.50 -9.63
C GLY A 168 6.96 19.96 -8.98
N HIS A 169 6.08 19.04 -8.61
CA HIS A 169 4.73 19.34 -8.10
C HIS A 169 4.49 18.74 -6.70
N SER A 170 4.02 19.56 -5.76
CA SER A 170 3.88 19.19 -4.35
C SER A 170 2.71 18.25 -4.02
N LYS A 171 1.71 18.14 -4.92
CA LYS A 171 0.53 17.27 -4.75
C LYS A 171 0.58 16.00 -5.62
N THR A 172 1.65 15.80 -6.39
CA THR A 172 1.72 14.63 -7.27
C THR A 172 1.71 13.35 -6.47
N LEU A 173 2.58 13.23 -5.45
CA LEU A 173 2.63 12.04 -4.61
C LEU A 173 1.27 11.72 -3.95
N GLU A 174 0.55 12.72 -3.44
CA GLU A 174 -0.78 12.53 -2.80
C GLU A 174 -1.80 11.86 -3.74
N ARG A 175 -1.70 12.11 -5.06
CA ARG A 175 -2.62 11.54 -6.06
C ARG A 175 -2.24 10.12 -6.48
N ILE A 176 -0.96 9.75 -6.36
CA ILE A 176 -0.43 8.50 -6.92
C ILE A 176 0.24 7.60 -5.87
N GLU A 177 -0.05 7.80 -4.58
CA GLU A 177 0.50 7.00 -3.47
C GLU A 177 0.37 5.49 -3.73
N GLY A 178 -0.81 5.05 -4.18
CA GLY A 178 -1.07 3.63 -4.46
C GLY A 178 -0.18 3.05 -5.56
N ALA A 179 0.11 3.83 -6.61
CA ALA A 179 1.02 3.42 -7.67
C ALA A 179 2.47 3.33 -7.17
N VAL A 180 2.92 4.32 -6.40
CA VAL A 180 4.28 4.34 -5.82
C VAL A 180 4.47 3.17 -4.86
N VAL A 181 3.53 2.94 -3.93
CA VAL A 181 3.61 1.83 -2.97
C VAL A 181 3.59 0.49 -3.68
N ARG A 182 2.78 0.32 -4.74
CA ARG A 182 2.77 -0.91 -5.53
C ARG A 182 4.14 -1.20 -6.16
N LEU A 183 4.77 -0.19 -6.76
CA LEU A 183 6.12 -0.34 -7.35
C LEU A 183 7.15 -0.74 -6.29
N LEU A 184 7.05 -0.16 -5.09
CA LEU A 184 7.96 -0.44 -4.00
C LEU A 184 7.70 -1.78 -3.31
N SER A 185 6.46 -2.30 -3.30
CA SER A 185 6.11 -3.54 -2.58
C SER A 185 6.81 -4.79 -3.11
N GLY A 186 7.37 -4.74 -4.33
CA GLY A 186 8.23 -5.80 -4.87
C GLY A 186 9.69 -5.72 -4.41
N ILE A 187 10.05 -4.72 -3.59
CA ILE A 187 11.43 -4.38 -3.24
C ILE A 187 11.57 -4.15 -1.73
N LEU A 188 10.63 -3.41 -1.15
CA LEU A 188 10.55 -3.09 0.29
C LEU A 188 9.41 -3.85 0.93
N GLU A 189 9.59 -4.20 2.20
CA GLU A 189 8.51 -4.71 3.03
C GLU A 189 7.66 -3.54 3.55
N PHE A 190 6.35 -3.65 3.38
CA PHE A 190 5.38 -2.74 3.95
C PHE A 190 4.44 -3.49 4.88
N PRO A 191 3.83 -2.80 5.86
CA PRO A 191 2.86 -3.44 6.71
C PRO A 191 1.63 -3.91 5.92
N PRO A 192 1.13 -5.14 6.18
CA PRO A 192 0.08 -5.76 5.40
C PRO A 192 -1.26 -5.08 5.66
N GLY A 193 -1.93 -4.63 4.60
CA GLY A 193 -3.21 -3.92 4.74
C GLY A 193 -3.09 -2.43 5.03
N ALA A 194 -1.87 -1.92 5.27
CA ALA A 194 -1.62 -0.49 5.40
C ALA A 194 -2.12 0.27 4.17
N ARG A 195 -2.80 1.39 4.40
CA ARG A 195 -3.16 2.31 3.33
C ARG A 195 -1.86 2.87 2.72
N PRO A 196 -1.85 3.27 1.43
CA PRO A 196 -0.63 3.73 0.79
C PRO A 196 0.12 4.83 1.56
N ARG A 197 -0.62 5.74 2.19
CA ARG A 197 -0.05 6.79 3.05
C ARG A 197 0.65 6.27 4.30
N GLU A 198 0.10 5.26 4.95
CA GLU A 198 0.68 4.62 6.14
C GLU A 198 1.95 3.85 5.77
N ALA A 199 1.93 3.13 4.64
CA ALA A 199 3.10 2.45 4.10
C ALA A 199 4.25 3.42 3.81
N LEU A 200 3.96 4.58 3.19
CA LEU A 200 4.96 5.64 2.96
C LEU A 200 5.47 6.26 4.28
N ARG A 201 4.60 6.42 5.28
CA ARG A 201 5.00 6.90 6.61
C ARG A 201 5.96 5.93 7.30
N ALA A 202 5.72 4.62 7.19
CA ALA A 202 6.57 3.59 7.80
C ALA A 202 8.02 3.64 7.30
N ILE A 203 8.23 4.06 6.05
CA ILE A 203 9.56 4.27 5.46
C ILE A 203 10.09 5.70 5.64
N GLY A 204 9.43 6.54 6.43
CA GLY A 204 9.89 7.88 6.82
C GLY A 204 9.41 9.04 5.96
N LEU A 205 8.45 8.81 5.06
CA LEU A 205 7.89 9.88 4.23
C LEU A 205 6.60 10.41 4.86
N GLU A 206 6.76 11.34 5.80
CA GLU A 206 5.66 11.97 6.52
C GLU A 206 5.77 13.49 6.52
N ARG A 207 4.68 14.19 6.88
CA ARG A 207 4.66 15.66 6.89
C ARG A 207 5.36 16.20 8.14
N PHE A 208 4.99 15.68 9.31
CA PHE A 208 5.60 15.93 10.60
C PHE A 208 5.39 14.67 11.45
N ALA A 209 6.43 14.21 12.14
CA ALA A 209 6.28 13.15 13.13
C ALA A 209 5.37 13.66 14.26
N PRO A 210 4.40 12.89 14.74
CA PRO A 210 3.66 13.25 15.94
C PRO A 210 4.64 13.38 17.13
N PRO A 211 4.33 14.23 18.13
CA PRO A 211 5.11 14.29 19.34
C PRO A 211 5.19 12.90 20.01
N LEU A 212 6.37 12.55 20.49
CA LEU A 212 6.58 11.40 21.37
C LEU A 212 6.11 11.80 22.78
N LEU A 213 5.13 11.08 23.33
CA LEU A 213 4.69 11.31 24.70
C LEU A 213 5.46 10.37 25.64
N ILE A 214 6.03 10.92 26.70
CA ILE A 214 6.88 10.19 27.65
C ILE A 214 6.39 10.48 29.07
N ALA A 215 6.12 9.42 29.82
CA ALA A 215 5.84 9.45 31.25
C ALA A 215 6.98 8.77 32.01
N GLY A 216 7.46 9.40 33.07
CA GLY A 216 8.56 8.87 33.87
C GLY A 216 9.10 9.92 34.83
N LYS A 217 10.15 9.57 35.57
CA LYS A 217 10.93 10.52 36.37
C LYS A 217 11.99 11.19 35.48
N ILE A 218 11.50 11.99 34.54
CA ILE A 218 12.32 12.63 33.52
C ILE A 218 12.31 14.16 33.66
N ASP A 219 13.42 14.75 33.23
CA ASP A 219 13.60 16.18 32.99
C ASP A 219 13.96 16.41 31.52
N LEU A 220 13.82 17.65 31.05
CA LEU A 220 14.20 18.05 29.70
C LEU A 220 15.35 19.07 29.80
N ASP A 221 16.53 18.69 29.32
CA ASP A 221 17.78 19.40 29.59
C ASP A 221 17.98 19.67 31.10
N GLY A 222 18.35 20.91 31.45
CA GLY A 222 18.47 21.39 32.82
C GLY A 222 17.17 21.93 33.42
N ALA A 223 16.02 21.77 32.74
CA ALA A 223 14.73 22.15 33.30
C ALA A 223 14.20 21.02 34.19
N ASP A 224 14.28 21.23 35.50
CA ASP A 224 13.71 20.33 36.50
C ASP A 224 12.17 20.37 36.45
N LEU A 225 11.56 19.25 36.05
CA LEU A 225 10.11 19.11 35.94
C LEU A 225 9.47 18.51 37.21
N SER A 226 10.25 18.20 38.24
CA SER A 226 9.79 17.53 39.46
C SER A 226 8.72 18.33 40.20
N GLY A 227 8.86 19.66 40.24
CA GLY A 227 7.94 20.55 40.93
C GLY A 227 6.56 20.64 40.29
N ILE A 228 6.45 20.41 38.97
CA ILE A 228 5.18 20.42 38.23
C ILE A 228 4.59 19.01 38.15
N SER A 229 5.45 17.98 38.16
CA SER A 229 5.08 16.56 38.12
C SER A 229 4.02 16.23 37.03
N PRO A 230 4.22 16.67 35.77
CA PRO A 230 3.23 16.42 34.70
C PRO A 230 3.04 14.93 34.50
N LEU A 231 1.81 14.46 34.23
CA LEU A 231 1.52 13.03 34.01
C LEU A 231 2.39 12.45 32.89
N TYR A 232 2.57 13.22 31.81
CA TYR A 232 3.50 12.94 30.72
C TYR A 232 3.94 14.24 30.04
N LEU A 233 5.04 14.16 29.30
CA LEU A 233 5.58 15.24 28.49
C LEU A 233 5.50 14.86 27.00
N GLY A 234 5.07 15.78 26.15
CA GLY A 234 5.18 15.63 24.71
C GLY A 234 6.42 16.33 24.18
N ILE A 235 7.31 15.61 23.50
CA ILE A 235 8.50 16.16 22.84
C ILE A 235 8.46 15.85 21.35
N THR A 236 9.09 16.69 20.53
CA THR A 236 9.37 16.27 19.14
C THR A 236 10.38 15.11 19.18
N PRO A 237 10.24 14.07 18.33
CA PRO A 237 11.20 12.96 18.32
C PRO A 237 12.66 13.39 18.12
N LYS A 238 12.91 14.54 17.48
CA LYS A 238 14.26 15.11 17.31
C LYS A 238 14.89 15.63 18.60
N GLU A 239 14.13 15.76 19.68
CA GLU A 239 14.59 16.25 20.99
C GLU A 239 14.77 15.11 22.00
N ALA A 240 14.73 13.85 21.55
CA ALA A 240 14.87 12.68 22.42
C ALA A 240 16.21 12.62 23.18
N ASP A 241 17.26 13.21 22.62
CA ASP A 241 18.59 13.34 23.22
C ASP A 241 18.65 14.34 24.40
N ARG A 242 17.66 15.23 24.49
CA ARG A 242 17.48 16.21 25.57
C ARG A 242 16.82 15.61 26.81
N VAL A 243 16.29 14.39 26.72
CA VAL A 243 15.71 13.69 27.87
C VAL A 243 16.80 13.34 28.89
N ARG A 244 16.51 13.56 30.17
CA ARG A 244 17.36 13.17 31.30
C ARG A 244 16.54 12.37 32.30
N PHE A 245 17.07 11.24 32.75
CA PHE A 245 16.46 10.42 33.80
C PHE A 245 16.98 10.88 35.16
N ARG A 246 16.08 11.31 36.05
CA ARG A 246 16.44 11.69 37.43
C ARG A 246 16.90 10.49 38.25
N GLU A 247 16.28 9.35 37.96
CA GLU A 247 16.58 8.05 38.55
C GLU A 247 16.59 7.03 37.40
N PRO A 248 17.47 6.01 37.42
CA PRO A 248 17.43 4.93 36.46
C PRO A 248 16.04 4.26 36.48
N PRO A 249 15.32 4.18 35.34
CA PRO A 249 14.01 3.55 35.32
C PRO A 249 14.15 2.04 35.50
N ALA A 250 13.19 1.45 36.24
CA ALA A 250 13.14 -0.01 36.44
C ALA A 250 12.86 -0.77 35.14
N TYR A 251 12.15 -0.13 34.21
CA TYR A 251 11.88 -0.65 32.87
C TYR A 251 11.59 0.51 31.91
N VAL A 252 11.69 0.22 30.61
CA VAL A 252 11.15 1.08 29.55
C VAL A 252 9.99 0.36 28.88
N LEU A 253 8.84 1.02 28.71
CA LEU A 253 7.67 0.45 28.05
C LEU A 253 7.21 1.36 26.92
N THR A 254 6.99 0.80 25.74
CA THR A 254 6.32 1.49 24.63
C THR A 254 4.90 0.98 24.49
N ILE A 255 3.93 1.88 24.32
CA ILE A 255 2.51 1.57 24.22
C ILE A 255 1.95 2.18 22.94
N GLU A 256 1.25 1.36 22.16
CA GLU A 256 0.63 1.80 20.91
C GLU A 256 -0.64 2.63 21.11
N ASN A 257 -1.59 2.14 21.91
CA ASN A 257 -2.89 2.78 22.11
C ASN A 257 -2.83 3.93 23.14
N PHE A 258 -3.49 5.05 22.84
CA PHE A 258 -3.45 6.23 23.71
C PHE A 258 -4.25 6.07 25.01
N ALA A 259 -5.40 5.39 24.96
CA ALA A 259 -6.18 5.09 26.16
C ALA A 259 -5.38 4.16 27.09
N SER A 260 -4.81 3.08 26.56
CA SER A 260 -3.97 2.16 27.32
C SER A 260 -2.72 2.85 27.90
N PHE A 261 -2.13 3.79 27.17
CA PHE A 261 -1.03 4.62 27.68
C PHE A 261 -1.45 5.44 28.90
N ASN A 262 -2.56 6.16 28.82
CA ASN A 262 -3.06 6.99 29.94
C ASN A 262 -3.45 6.12 31.14
N ARG A 263 -4.11 4.99 30.91
CA ARG A 263 -4.47 4.04 31.97
C ARG A 263 -3.22 3.46 32.63
N HIS A 264 -2.20 3.07 31.86
CA HIS A 264 -0.96 2.53 32.42
C HIS A 264 -0.29 3.51 33.38
N ILE A 265 -0.09 4.77 32.97
CA ILE A 265 0.63 5.76 33.78
C ILE A 265 -0.17 6.25 34.99
N ALA A 266 -1.50 6.12 34.97
CA ALA A 266 -2.38 6.59 36.04
C ALA A 266 -2.77 5.46 37.02
N GLU A 267 -3.02 4.26 36.51
CA GLU A 267 -3.57 3.13 37.26
C GLU A 267 -2.47 2.12 37.64
N ALA A 268 -1.62 1.73 36.70
CA ALA A 268 -0.64 0.66 36.88
C ALA A 268 0.72 1.15 37.43
N ASP A 269 1.21 2.30 36.95
CA ASP A 269 2.48 2.89 37.38
C ASP A 269 2.36 4.37 37.84
N PRO A 270 1.48 4.70 38.80
CA PRO A 270 1.36 6.08 39.31
C PRO A 270 2.65 6.58 39.96
N GLY A 271 3.49 5.68 40.47
CA GLY A 271 4.78 5.98 41.08
C GLY A 271 5.90 6.26 40.08
N ARG A 272 5.68 6.00 38.78
CA ARG A 272 6.67 6.17 37.70
C ARG A 272 7.96 5.41 37.98
N LEU A 273 7.80 4.13 38.34
CA LEU A 273 8.92 3.20 38.50
C LEU A 273 9.65 3.00 37.17
N GLY A 274 8.89 2.90 36.08
CA GLY A 274 9.42 2.82 34.73
C GLY A 274 9.37 4.15 33.98
N THR A 275 9.78 4.09 32.71
CA THR A 275 9.50 5.13 31.72
C THR A 275 8.63 4.56 30.61
N THR A 276 7.44 5.13 30.46
CA THR A 276 6.44 4.69 29.49
C THR A 276 6.32 5.70 28.36
N MET A 277 6.31 5.23 27.11
CA MET A 277 6.23 6.06 25.91
C MET A 277 5.04 5.66 25.05
N TYR A 278 4.28 6.65 24.58
CA TYR A 278 3.23 6.44 23.57
C TYR A 278 3.81 6.54 22.16
N VAL A 279 3.60 5.53 21.32
CA VAL A 279 4.14 5.48 19.94
C VAL A 279 3.10 5.76 18.85
N GLY A 280 1.81 5.51 19.09
CA GLY A 280 0.72 5.89 18.20
C GLY A 280 0.72 5.18 16.84
N GLY A 281 0.56 3.87 16.85
CA GLY A 281 0.61 3.00 15.66
C GLY A 281 2.05 2.77 15.17
N TYR A 282 2.20 2.57 13.85
CA TYR A 282 3.50 2.36 13.22
C TYR A 282 4.48 3.52 13.49
N PRO A 283 5.62 3.27 14.16
CA PRO A 283 6.58 4.31 14.51
C PRO A 283 7.25 4.85 13.25
N SER A 284 7.20 6.16 13.06
CA SER A 284 7.93 6.80 11.96
C SER A 284 9.44 6.70 12.16
N LEU A 285 10.25 6.97 11.13
CA LEU A 285 11.71 6.95 11.28
C LEU A 285 12.22 7.91 12.37
N ALA A 286 11.57 9.06 12.53
CA ALA A 286 11.92 10.00 13.59
C ALA A 286 11.63 9.41 14.98
N THR A 287 10.46 8.77 15.14
CA THR A 287 10.12 8.02 16.36
C THR A 287 11.08 6.85 16.60
N GLN A 288 11.42 6.07 15.57
CA GLN A 288 12.40 4.98 15.69
C GLN A 288 13.76 5.49 16.16
N GLN A 289 14.25 6.61 15.61
CA GLN A 289 15.50 7.23 16.06
C GLN A 289 15.40 7.76 17.50
N ALA A 290 14.25 8.32 17.89
CA ALA A 290 14.00 8.75 19.27
C ALA A 290 14.03 7.56 20.24
N LEU A 291 13.34 6.46 19.90
CA LEU A 291 13.33 5.23 20.69
C LEU A 291 14.75 4.66 20.86
N ARG A 292 15.53 4.61 19.79
CA ARG A 292 16.95 4.23 19.83
C ARG A 292 17.76 5.11 20.78
N THR A 293 17.56 6.42 20.67
CA THR A 293 18.28 7.41 21.49
C THR A 293 17.95 7.20 22.97
N ILE A 294 16.66 7.11 23.31
CA ILE A 294 16.20 6.89 24.69
C ILE A 294 16.67 5.55 25.24
N ALA A 295 16.64 4.49 24.43
CA ALA A 295 17.16 3.18 24.84
C ALA A 295 18.68 3.19 25.11
N GLY A 296 19.43 4.07 24.44
CA GLY A 296 20.86 4.30 24.71
C GLY A 296 21.14 5.20 25.92
N LEU A 297 20.14 5.91 26.44
CA LEU A 297 20.25 6.73 27.65
C LEU A 297 20.02 5.94 28.95
N VAL A 298 19.47 4.73 28.86
CA VAL A 298 19.22 3.84 30.02
C VAL A 298 20.26 2.71 30.08
N SER A 299 20.39 2.07 31.24
CA SER A 299 21.31 0.93 31.43
C SER A 299 21.01 -0.21 30.45
N GLU A 300 22.05 -0.94 30.02
CA GLU A 300 21.91 -2.17 29.25
C GLU A 300 21.11 -3.25 29.99
N GLN A 301 21.08 -3.19 31.32
CA GLN A 301 20.32 -4.09 32.18
C GLN A 301 18.85 -3.70 32.31
N THR A 302 18.48 -2.45 32.00
CA THR A 302 17.07 -2.01 32.06
C THR A 302 16.27 -2.75 30.99
N PRO A 303 15.27 -3.57 31.37
CA PRO A 303 14.46 -4.30 30.40
C PRO A 303 13.56 -3.34 29.61
N ILE A 304 13.38 -3.65 28.33
CA ILE A 304 12.56 -2.87 27.41
C ILE A 304 11.37 -3.72 26.97
N PHE A 305 10.18 -3.12 26.99
CA PHE A 305 8.91 -3.77 26.68
C PHE A 305 8.15 -3.01 25.60
N HIS A 306 7.29 -3.73 24.90
CA HIS A 306 6.29 -3.16 24.02
C HIS A 306 4.92 -3.78 24.28
N TRP A 307 3.88 -2.95 24.19
CA TRP A 307 2.47 -3.36 24.29
C TRP A 307 1.63 -2.69 23.19
N SER A 308 1.04 -3.53 22.35
CA SER A 308 0.06 -3.19 21.31
C SER A 308 -1.06 -4.24 21.30
N ASP A 309 -1.94 -4.16 20.31
CA ASP A 309 -2.93 -5.20 20.02
C ASP A 309 -2.26 -6.57 19.79
N ILE A 310 -2.94 -7.64 20.17
CA ILE A 310 -2.57 -9.01 19.79
C ILE A 310 -3.18 -9.28 18.43
N ASP A 311 -2.51 -8.81 17.39
CA ASP A 311 -2.93 -9.04 16.01
C ASP A 311 -1.72 -8.97 15.05
N PRO A 312 -1.91 -9.25 13.75
CA PRO A 312 -0.83 -9.14 12.80
C PRO A 312 -0.15 -7.77 12.77
N ASP A 313 -0.89 -6.66 12.87
CA ASP A 313 -0.33 -5.31 12.80
C ASP A 313 0.52 -4.98 14.04
N GLY A 314 0.06 -5.36 15.23
CA GLY A 314 0.79 -5.27 16.49
C GLY A 314 2.13 -6.02 16.45
N THR A 315 2.19 -7.19 15.79
CA THR A 315 3.48 -7.88 15.60
C THR A 315 4.46 -7.10 14.70
N TRP A 316 3.95 -6.36 13.71
CA TRP A 316 4.79 -5.51 12.87
C TRP A 316 5.27 -4.26 13.61
N ILE A 317 4.41 -3.64 14.42
CA ILE A 317 4.80 -2.50 15.26
C ILE A 317 5.89 -2.94 16.25
N PHE A 318 5.67 -4.06 16.94
CA PHE A 318 6.66 -4.66 17.83
C PHE A 318 8.01 -4.85 17.12
N HIS A 319 8.02 -5.55 15.99
CA HIS A 319 9.25 -5.87 15.29
C HIS A 319 9.96 -4.62 14.74
N THR A 320 9.19 -3.59 14.36
CA THR A 320 9.75 -2.30 13.95
C THR A 320 10.45 -1.60 15.13
N ILE A 321 9.86 -1.63 16.32
CA ILE A 321 10.46 -1.05 17.54
C ILE A 321 11.69 -1.84 17.96
N GLU A 322 11.63 -3.18 17.93
CA GLU A 322 12.77 -4.07 18.23
C GLU A 322 13.99 -3.72 17.39
N ARG A 323 13.81 -3.60 16.06
CA ARG A 323 14.87 -3.21 15.13
C ARG A 323 15.36 -1.77 15.31
N ALA A 324 14.49 -0.87 15.76
CA ALA A 324 14.87 0.51 16.01
C ALA A 324 15.76 0.62 17.25
N VAL A 325 15.35 -0.02 18.35
CA VAL A 325 16.00 0.00 19.66
C VAL A 325 17.34 -0.72 19.65
N ASP A 326 17.51 -1.73 18.79
CA ASP A 326 18.75 -2.52 18.67
C ASP A 326 19.16 -3.21 19.98
N ARG A 327 18.15 -3.59 20.79
CA ARG A 327 18.28 -4.39 22.02
C ARG A 327 17.09 -5.35 22.10
N PRO A 328 17.21 -6.48 22.83
CA PRO A 328 16.08 -7.36 23.07
C PRO A 328 14.92 -6.59 23.74
N ILE A 329 13.73 -6.67 23.14
CA ILE A 329 12.50 -6.16 23.73
C ILE A 329 11.56 -7.31 24.06
N ARG A 330 10.74 -7.16 25.10
CA ARG A 330 9.79 -8.18 25.56
C ARG A 330 8.36 -7.77 25.26
N ALA A 331 7.55 -8.74 24.82
CA ALA A 331 6.12 -8.57 24.61
C ALA A 331 5.40 -8.46 25.97
N HIS A 332 4.88 -7.26 26.28
CA HIS A 332 4.09 -7.03 27.49
C HIS A 332 2.61 -7.17 27.16
N LEU A 333 1.93 -8.07 27.89
CA LEU A 333 0.51 -8.40 27.67
C LEU A 333 0.15 -8.88 26.25
N MET A 334 1.16 -9.27 25.46
CA MET A 334 1.00 -9.77 24.10
C MET A 334 1.52 -11.21 24.01
N SER A 335 0.75 -12.17 24.53
CA SER A 335 1.14 -13.58 24.54
C SER A 335 0.07 -14.48 23.93
N VAL A 336 0.48 -15.67 23.49
CA VAL A 336 -0.43 -16.68 22.94
C VAL A 336 -1.46 -17.10 23.98
N GLU A 337 -1.05 -17.18 25.24
CA GLU A 337 -1.92 -17.54 26.37
C GLU A 337 -3.02 -16.50 26.58
N VAL A 338 -2.69 -15.21 26.47
CA VAL A 338 -3.66 -14.11 26.56
C VAL A 338 -4.61 -14.16 25.36
N ALA A 339 -4.08 -14.34 24.15
CA ALA A 339 -4.86 -14.47 22.92
C ALA A 339 -5.87 -15.63 23.01
N GLU A 340 -5.43 -16.79 23.51
CA GLU A 340 -6.28 -17.97 23.63
C GLU A 340 -7.40 -17.79 24.68
N ARG A 341 -7.07 -17.14 25.79
CA ARG A 341 -8.00 -16.97 26.91
C ARG A 341 -9.07 -15.94 26.64
N LEU A 342 -8.71 -14.82 25.99
CA LEU A 342 -9.57 -13.63 25.92
C LEU A 342 -9.89 -13.20 24.47
N GLY A 343 -9.09 -13.62 23.49
CA GLY A 343 -9.23 -13.17 22.12
C GLY A 343 -10.37 -13.84 21.34
N GLN A 344 -10.55 -13.36 20.12
CA GLN A 344 -11.56 -13.83 19.17
C GLN A 344 -10.96 -14.10 17.79
N VAL A 345 -11.56 -15.01 17.03
CA VAL A 345 -11.07 -15.31 15.68
C VAL A 345 -11.43 -14.14 14.75
N PRO A 346 -10.45 -13.52 14.06
CA PRO A 346 -10.70 -12.35 13.23
C PRO A 346 -11.49 -12.73 11.97
N PHE A 347 -12.33 -11.81 11.49
CA PHE A 347 -13.12 -12.02 10.26
C PHE A 347 -12.24 -12.13 9.00
N LYS A 348 -11.08 -11.45 9.01
CA LYS A 348 -10.14 -11.42 7.89
C LYS A 348 -8.75 -11.81 8.36
N LYS A 349 -8.12 -12.73 7.63
CA LYS A 349 -6.72 -13.11 7.88
C LYS A 349 -5.77 -12.08 7.29
N SER A 350 -4.82 -11.63 8.10
CA SER A 350 -3.68 -10.82 7.70
C SER A 350 -2.39 -11.55 8.09
N ALA A 351 -1.30 -11.28 7.38
CA ALA A 351 -0.03 -11.93 7.66
C ALA A 351 0.69 -11.21 8.81
N PRO A 352 1.12 -11.91 9.88
CA PRO A 352 1.93 -11.29 10.92
C PRO A 352 3.34 -10.95 10.41
N ALA A 353 4.12 -10.24 11.23
CA ALA A 353 5.49 -9.89 10.92
C ALA A 353 6.37 -11.13 10.73
N ARG A 354 7.24 -11.09 9.71
CA ARG A 354 8.31 -12.07 9.54
C ARG A 354 9.48 -11.67 10.42
N CYS A 355 9.54 -12.26 11.60
CA CYS A 355 10.60 -11.98 12.57
C CYS A 355 11.54 -13.19 12.74
N PRO A 356 12.83 -12.95 13.05
CA PRO A 356 13.77 -14.00 13.43
C PRO A 356 13.28 -14.81 14.66
N PRO A 357 13.71 -16.08 14.83
CA PRO A 357 13.29 -16.90 15.97
C PRO A 357 13.67 -16.35 17.36
N ASP A 358 14.67 -15.49 17.43
CA ASP A 358 15.15 -14.80 18.63
C ASP A 358 14.40 -13.49 18.93
N SER A 359 13.49 -13.06 18.04
CA SER A 359 12.63 -11.90 18.29
C SER A 359 11.69 -12.15 19.46
N GLY A 360 11.49 -11.12 20.30
CA GLY A 360 10.60 -11.18 21.46
C GLY A 360 9.13 -11.45 21.12
N ILE A 361 8.74 -11.32 19.84
CA ILE A 361 7.38 -11.57 19.35
C ILE A 361 7.25 -12.83 18.49
N ALA A 362 8.34 -13.56 18.26
CA ALA A 362 8.38 -14.69 17.32
C ALA A 362 7.32 -15.76 17.60
N ALA A 363 7.12 -16.10 18.88
CA ALA A 363 6.12 -17.09 19.29
C ALA A 363 4.68 -16.64 18.93
N LEU A 364 4.36 -15.37 19.20
CA LEU A 364 3.04 -14.81 18.90
C LEU A 364 2.83 -14.65 17.38
N ALA A 365 3.85 -14.20 16.65
CA ALA A 365 3.79 -14.11 15.19
C ALA A 365 3.57 -15.49 14.54
N ALA A 366 4.27 -16.53 15.02
CA ALA A 366 4.07 -17.90 14.55
C ALA A 366 2.67 -18.45 14.89
N TYR A 367 2.11 -18.07 16.04
CA TYR A 367 0.73 -18.38 16.41
C TYR A 367 -0.28 -17.72 15.46
N LEU A 368 -0.16 -16.41 15.24
CA LEU A 368 -1.07 -15.62 14.40
C LEU A 368 -1.05 -16.02 12.92
N ALA A 369 0.00 -16.72 12.46
CA ALA A 369 0.06 -17.29 11.12
C ALA A 369 -0.87 -18.51 10.93
N LYS A 370 -1.26 -19.19 12.01
CA LYS A 370 -2.09 -20.40 11.98
C LYS A 370 -3.54 -20.06 11.68
N ASP A 371 -4.27 -21.04 11.14
CA ASP A 371 -5.72 -20.90 10.98
C ASP A 371 -6.42 -20.99 12.34
N GLY A 372 -7.42 -20.13 12.54
CA GLY A 372 -8.16 -20.05 13.82
C GLY A 372 -7.43 -19.33 14.95
N ALA A 373 -6.26 -18.72 14.69
CA ALA A 373 -5.58 -17.88 15.67
C ALA A 373 -6.49 -16.72 16.10
N LYS A 374 -6.51 -16.44 17.40
CA LYS A 374 -7.32 -15.38 18.00
C LYS A 374 -6.54 -14.08 18.07
N THR A 375 -7.25 -12.98 17.88
CA THR A 375 -6.76 -11.61 18.06
C THR A 375 -7.45 -10.95 19.24
N LEU A 376 -6.81 -9.95 19.84
CA LEU A 376 -7.34 -9.23 21.00
C LEU A 376 -6.92 -7.76 20.92
N GLU A 377 -7.89 -6.86 21.07
CA GLU A 377 -7.65 -5.42 21.15
C GLU A 377 -7.00 -5.05 22.49
N GLN A 378 -6.06 -4.12 22.47
CA GLN A 378 -5.28 -3.70 23.62
C GLN A 378 -6.15 -3.14 24.76
N GLU A 379 -7.25 -2.48 24.42
CA GLU A 379 -8.18 -1.84 25.37
C GLU A 379 -9.01 -2.85 26.18
N GLU A 380 -9.05 -4.12 25.76
CA GLU A 380 -9.76 -5.19 26.48
C GLU A 380 -9.01 -5.70 27.73
N LEU A 381 -7.76 -5.26 27.91
CA LEU A 381 -6.92 -5.63 29.05
C LEU A 381 -6.75 -4.46 30.02
N ASP A 382 -6.82 -4.76 31.31
CA ASP A 382 -6.38 -3.81 32.33
C ASP A 382 -4.85 -3.73 32.37
N PRO A 383 -4.27 -2.51 32.41
CA PRO A 383 -2.82 -2.36 32.44
C PRO A 383 -2.27 -2.90 33.75
N VAL A 384 -1.09 -3.53 33.68
CA VAL A 384 -0.33 -3.99 34.84
C VAL A 384 1.13 -3.62 34.65
N LEU A 385 1.91 -3.61 35.74
CA LEU A 385 3.34 -3.41 35.62
C LEU A 385 3.98 -4.55 34.81
N PRO A 386 5.00 -4.27 33.97
CA PRO A 386 5.77 -5.33 33.33
C PRO A 386 6.47 -6.23 34.35
N GLU A 387 6.72 -7.48 33.98
CA GLU A 387 7.55 -8.39 34.77
C GLU A 387 9.03 -8.05 34.53
N PHE A 388 9.56 -7.09 35.30
CA PHE A 388 10.91 -6.53 35.13
C PHE A 388 11.95 -7.05 36.14
N HIS A 389 11.58 -8.00 36.99
CA HIS A 389 12.47 -8.62 37.99
C HIS A 389 13.22 -9.84 37.48
#